data_AF-A0A6A5RVN3-F1
#
_entry.id   AF-A0A6A5RVN3-F1
#
_cell.length_a   1.000
_cell.length_b   1.000
_cell.length_c   1.000
_cell.angle_alpha   90.00
_cell.angle_beta   90.00
_cell.angle_gamma   90.00
#
_symmetry.space_group_name_H-M   'P 1'
#
loop_
_entity.id
_entity.type
_entity.pdbx_description
1 polymer ?
#
loop_
_entity_poly.entity_id
_entity_poly.type
_entity_poly.pdbx_seq_one_letter_code
_entity_poly.pdbx_strand_id
1 'polypeptide(L)' 'LANCYINHINKKAFLAALTLVFNQAFLKDNVLSSFRATSLVLDNLEVVLLRLKVKPCTPTLTLPRSTP' A
#
# COMPACT_ATOMS: atom_id res chain seq x y z
N LEU A 1 -11.57 -13.87 16.71
CA LEU A 1 -10.46 -13.77 15.76
C LEU A 1 -9.72 -15.10 15.75
N ALA A 2 -9.61 -15.76 14.59
CA ALA A 2 -8.78 -16.96 14.47
C ALA A 2 -7.31 -16.52 14.35
N ASN A 3 -6.47 -16.88 15.32
CA ASN A 3 -5.02 -16.75 15.23
C ASN A 3 -4.48 -17.82 14.26
N CYS A 4 -4.50 -17.53 12.97
CA CYS A 4 -3.82 -18.35 11.97
C CYS A 4 -2.32 -18.13 12.12
N TYR A 5 -1.63 -19.05 12.79
CA TYR A 5 -0.17 -19.10 12.80
C TYR A 5 0.34 -19.37 11.38
N ILE A 6 0.88 -18.33 10.73
CA ILE A 6 1.51 -18.46 9.42
C ILE A 6 2.94 -18.98 9.64
N ASN A 7 3.09 -20.30 9.74
CA ASN A 7 4.40 -20.93 9.95
C ASN A 7 5.33 -20.75 8.75
N HIS A 8 4.78 -20.66 7.54
CA HIS A 8 5.54 -20.47 6.31
C HIS A 8 4.78 -19.59 5.33
N ILE A 9 5.41 -18.50 4.90
CA ILE A 9 4.94 -17.69 3.78
C ILE A 9 5.63 -18.22 2.52
N ASN A 10 4.87 -18.90 1.65
CA ASN A 10 5.39 -19.31 0.36
C ASN A 10 5.62 -18.05 -0.50
N LYS A 11 6.87 -17.82 -0.94
CA LYS A 11 7.24 -16.65 -1.75
C LYS A 11 6.37 -16.46 -2.98
N LYS A 12 6.06 -17.53 -3.73
CA LYS A 12 5.21 -17.45 -4.93
C LYS A 12 3.77 -17.06 -4.56
N ALA A 13 3.21 -17.70 -3.55
CA ALA A 13 1.85 -17.40 -3.08
C ALA A 13 1.74 -15.96 -2.55
N PHE A 14 2.76 -15.51 -1.81
CA PHE A 14 2.84 -14.13 -1.32
C PHE A 14 2.92 -13.12 -2.46
N LEU A 15 3.79 -13.32 -3.44
CA LEU A 15 3.93 -12.40 -4.57
C LEU A 15 2.64 -12.32 -5.41
N ALA A 16 1.95 -13.45 -5.58
CA ALA A 16 0.65 -13.49 -6.26
C ALA A 16 -0.40 -12.69 -5.47
N ALA A 17 -0.53 -12.94 -4.16
CA ALA A 17 -1.45 -12.21 -3.29
C ALA A 17 -1.11 -10.71 -3.21
N LEU A 18 0.18 -10.36 -3.10
CA LEU A 18 0.64 -8.98 -3.08
C LEU A 18 0.25 -8.26 -4.36
N THR A 19 0.46 -8.87 -5.52
CA THR A 19 0.08 -8.28 -6.81
C THR A 19 -1.42 -8.01 -6.87
N LEU A 20 -2.23 -8.98 -6.43
CA LEU A 20 -3.69 -8.85 -6.40
C LEU A 20 -4.13 -7.69 -5.50
N VAL A 21 -3.65 -7.67 -4.26
CA VAL A 21 -4.03 -6.65 -3.26
C VAL A 21 -3.48 -5.27 -3.66
N PHE A 22 -2.27 -5.21 -4.20
CA PHE A 22 -1.68 -3.97 -4.70
C PHE A 22 -2.55 -3.35 -5.79
N ASN A 23 -2.98 -4.15 -6.78
CA ASN A 23 -3.87 -3.66 -7.83
C ASN A 23 -5.23 -3.20 -7.28
N GLN A 24 -5.77 -3.88 -6.27
CA GLN A 24 -7.01 -3.48 -5.61
C GLN A 24 -6.85 -2.16 -4.83
N ALA A 25 -5.73 -1.93 -4.18
CA ALA A 25 -5.49 -0.71 -3.39
C ALA A 25 -5.56 0.57 -4.24
N PHE A 26 -5.19 0.49 -5.53
CA PHE A 26 -5.24 1.62 -6.47
C PHE A 26 -6.53 1.72 -7.27
N LEU A 27 -7.56 0.95 -6.91
CA LEU A 27 -8.91 1.18 -7.45
C LEU A 27 -9.39 2.59 -7.07
N LYS A 28 -10.11 3.22 -7.99
CA LYS A 28 -10.65 4.57 -7.88
C LYS A 28 -11.33 4.82 -6.52
N ASP A 29 -12.17 3.88 -6.10
CA ASP A 29 -12.96 3.98 -4.86
C ASP A 29 -12.08 3.89 -3.61
N ASN A 30 -11.06 3.03 -3.62
CA ASN A 30 -10.12 2.88 -2.51
C ASN A 30 -9.23 4.11 -2.35
N VAL A 31 -8.77 4.68 -3.47
CA VAL A 31 -8.01 5.93 -3.48
C VAL A 31 -8.88 7.06 -2.93
N LEU A 32 -10.11 7.24 -3.43
CA LEU A 32 -11.05 8.24 -2.91
C LEU A 32 -11.32 8.08 -1.42
N SER A 33 -11.59 6.85 -0.97
CA SER A 33 -11.84 6.56 0.44
C SER A 33 -10.64 6.94 1.31
N SER A 34 -9.42 6.70 0.84
CA SER A 34 -8.19 7.03 1.57
C SER A 34 -7.98 8.54 1.72
N PHE A 35 -8.27 9.33 0.68
CA PHE A 35 -8.20 10.80 0.76
C PHE A 35 -9.32 11.39 1.64
N ARG A 36 -10.54 10.82 1.57
CA ARG A 36 -11.63 11.20 2.48
C ARG A 36 -11.26 10.95 3.95
N ALA A 37 -10.62 9.82 4.25
CA ALA A 37 -10.16 9.50 5.60
C ALA A 37 -9.15 10.53 6.15
N THR A 38 -8.38 11.19 5.28
CA THR A 38 -7.46 12.27 5.65
C THR A 38 -8.09 13.67 5.54
N SER A 39 -9.41 13.75 5.37
CA SER A 39 -10.16 15.00 5.14
C SER A 39 -9.69 15.82 3.93
N LEU A 40 -9.05 15.16 2.97
CA LEU A 40 -8.66 15.75 1.69
C LEU A 40 -9.77 15.51 0.66
N VAL A 41 -10.31 16.59 0.11
CA VAL A 41 -11.24 16.53 -1.02
C VAL A 41 -10.43 16.68 -2.30
N LEU A 42 -10.46 15.67 -3.15
CA LEU A 42 -9.88 15.78 -4.48
C LEU A 42 -10.84 16.51 -5.41
N ASP A 43 -10.40 17.65 -5.92
CA ASP A 43 -11.08 18.39 -6.99
C ASP A 43 -11.08 17.61 -8.31
N ASN A 44 -10.00 16.88 -8.59
CA ASN A 44 -9.87 16.08 -9.81
C ASN A 44 -9.09 14.78 -9.54
N LEU A 45 -9.83 13.68 -9.38
CA LEU A 45 -9.27 12.37 -9.12
C LEU A 45 -8.43 11.82 -10.26
N GLU A 46 -8.81 12.07 -11.52
CA GLU A 46 -8.06 11.55 -12.68
C GLU A 46 -6.66 12.15 -12.75
N VAL A 47 -6.53 13.45 -12.46
CA VAL A 47 -5.23 14.14 -12.43
C VAL A 47 -4.33 13.58 -11.32
N VAL A 48 -4.88 13.29 -10.14
CA VAL A 48 -4.11 12.72 -9.03
C VAL A 48 -3.68 11.29 -9.34
N LEU A 49 -4.57 10.47 -9.90
CA LEU A 49 -4.23 9.12 -10.35
C LEU A 49 -3.14 9.14 -11.42
N LEU A 50 -3.19 10.08 -12.38
CA LEU A 50 -2.17 10.24 -13.42
C LEU A 50 -0.80 10.67 -12.84
N ARG A 51 -0.81 11.47 -11.76
CA ARG A 51 0.41 11.95 -11.07
C ARG A 51 0.97 10.95 -10.06
N LEU A 52 0.17 9.98 -9.61
CA LEU A 52 0.57 8.92 -8.71
C LEU A 52 1.52 7.95 -9.42
N LYS A 53 2.81 8.27 -9.40
CA LYS A 53 3.87 7.35 -9.87
C LYS A 53 4.17 6.31 -8.80
N VAL A 54 3.24 5.39 -8.60
CA VAL A 54 3.37 4.33 -7.60
C VAL A 54 4.35 3.27 -8.11
N LYS A 55 5.42 3.04 -7.35
CA LYS A 55 6.30 1.90 -7.53
C LYS A 55 6.34 1.12 -6.22
N PRO A 56 6.31 -0.22 -6.26
CA PRO A 56 6.66 -1.02 -5.10
C PRO A 56 8.07 -0.63 -4.66
N CYS A 57 8.19 -0.07 -3.45
CA CYS A 57 9.47 0.27 -2.86
C CYS A 57 9.71 -0.66 -1.68
N THR A 58 10.90 -1.25 -1.62
CA THR A 58 11.37 -1.87 -0.37
C THR A 58 11.56 -0.74 0.64
N PRO A 59 10.97 -0.80 1.85
CA PRO A 59 11.25 0.18 2.89
C PRO A 59 12.76 0.27 3.09
N THR A 60 13.33 1.45 2.91
CA THR A 60 14.73 1.67 3.25
C THR A 60 14.84 1.54 4.76
N LEU A 61 15.72 0.64 5.23
CA LEU A 61 15.97 0.47 6.65
C LEU A 61 16.56 1.80 7.16
N THR A 62 15.82 2.52 7.99
CA THR A 62 16.38 3.67 8.70
C THR A 62 17.43 3.14 9.66
N LEU A 63 18.68 3.59 9.50
CA LEU A 63 19.73 3.27 10.47
C LEU A 63 19.22 3.72 11.85
N PRO A 64 19.33 2.87 12.90
CA PRO A 64 18.97 3.31 14.25
C PRO A 64 19.74 4.58 14.57
N ARG A 65 19.02 5.59 15.07
CA ARG A 65 19.60 6.86 15.50
C ARG A 65 20.67 6.54 16.54
N SER A 66 21.95 6.69 16.17
CA SER A 66 23.05 6.67 17.13
C SER A 66 22.86 7.88 18.04
N THR A 67 22.28 7.67 19.21
CA THR A 67 22.30 8.65 20.29
C THR A 67 23.72 8.70 20.86
N PRO A 68 24.33 9.89 21.01
CA PRO A 68 25.59 10.03 21.73
C PRO A 68 25.45 9.64 23.20
#